data_AF-A0AAI8VK85-F1
#
_entry.id   AF-A0AAI8VK85-F1
#
_cell.length_a   1.000
_cell.length_b   1.000
_cell.length_c   1.000
_cell.angle_alpha   90.00
_cell.angle_beta   90.00
_cell.angle_gamma   90.00
#
_symmetry.space_group_name_H-M   'P 1'
#
loop_
_entity.id
_entity.type
_entity.pdbx_description
1 polymer ?
#
loop_
_entity_poly.entity_id
_entity_poly.type
_entity_poly.pdbx_seq_one_letter_code
_entity_poly.pdbx_strand_id
1 'polypeptide(L)'
;MNVVLANGVQQTINSSSDLWWAMNGAGQNFGIVTSVAVKVYDIEYPDWAIATLTFGGNNVEAVYEAANQHLSDLPADIINWSYWLNMPDVDSDSPIILFYIIQEGATAVDPIYTAPFHALSPLSTESQSGTYRDLAAWTGIPLDTPPCQKAGLANSRFPIYLPSYNISAQRSAYDAFAANVSADLPFASSIFMFEAYPQQGVRTVEAASTAFAFRDDNLLISPLLTYTPAGADLDDRAEELGNRLRDILYGGSGREELHVYVNYAYGDETPKNWYGYESWRQDRLRNLKRKYDPEGRFSFYGPVENGRQGTVEQHCHHQNTAAAFADKHRWYTVAFFFRSKPPPDREEVLRRISEVGEVRKAAGGGMLEAVLKMFADGERRVRPILG
;
A
#
# COMPACT_ATOMS: atom_id res chain seq x y z
N MET A 1 17.93 -1.15 11.48
CA MET A 1 17.48 -0.31 10.35
C MET A 1 18.44 0.86 10.22
N ASN A 2 18.93 1.13 9.01
CA ASN A 2 19.75 2.30 8.71
C ASN A 2 18.84 3.40 8.16
N VAL A 3 18.98 4.61 8.71
CA VAL A 3 18.14 5.77 8.39
C VAL A 3 18.99 7.02 8.24
N VAL A 4 18.65 7.88 7.30
CA VAL A 4 19.18 9.24 7.18
C VAL A 4 18.13 10.22 7.69
N LEU A 5 18.48 10.99 8.72
CA LEU A 5 17.58 11.94 9.38
C LEU A 5 17.48 13.28 8.63
N ALA A 6 16.60 14.16 9.08
CA ALA A 6 16.31 15.45 8.44
C ALA A 6 17.53 16.39 8.40
N ASN A 7 18.48 16.20 9.32
CA ASN A 7 19.75 16.92 9.37
C ASN A 7 20.86 16.28 8.52
N GLY A 8 20.56 15.25 7.72
CA GLY A 8 21.50 14.53 6.86
C GLY A 8 22.38 13.50 7.59
N VAL A 9 22.24 13.33 8.90
CA VAL A 9 23.02 12.35 9.67
C VAL A 9 22.46 10.95 9.45
N GLN A 10 23.34 10.00 9.12
CA GLN A 10 23.01 8.59 9.07
C GLN A 10 23.08 7.96 10.47
N GLN A 11 22.07 7.18 10.83
CA GLN A 11 21.99 6.44 12.08
C GLN A 11 21.57 4.99 11.85
N THR A 12 22.05 4.09 12.71
CA THR A 12 21.52 2.73 12.82
C THR A 12 20.63 2.67 14.06
N ILE A 13 19.37 2.29 13.88
CA ILE A 13 18.38 2.15 14.95
C ILE A 13 17.89 0.70 15.08
N ASN A 14 17.53 0.33 16.30
CA ASN A 14 16.91 -0.94 16.68
C ASN A 14 15.91 -0.68 17.83
N SER A 15 15.34 -1.73 18.42
CA SER A 15 14.33 -1.64 19.48
C SER A 15 14.71 -0.83 20.73
N SER A 16 16.00 -0.53 20.97
CA SER A 16 16.42 0.35 22.07
C SER A 16 16.32 1.84 21.75
N SER A 17 16.07 2.22 20.50
CA SER A 17 15.87 3.61 20.08
C SER A 17 14.40 4.00 20.20
N ASP A 18 14.10 5.17 20.75
CA ASP A 18 12.74 5.73 20.75
C ASP A 18 12.21 5.99 19.33
N LEU A 19 13.09 6.33 18.38
CA LEU A 19 12.74 6.47 16.96
C LEU A 19 12.26 5.13 16.36
N TRP A 20 12.74 3.98 16.85
CA TRP A 20 12.28 2.68 16.36
C TRP A 20 10.77 2.52 16.48
N TRP A 21 10.19 2.98 17.59
CA TRP A 21 8.74 2.94 17.79
C TRP A 21 7.98 3.67 16.68
N ALA A 22 8.41 4.88 16.32
CA ALA A 22 7.79 5.69 15.26
C ALA A 22 7.99 5.08 13.87
N MET A 23 9.17 4.51 13.61
CA MET A 23 9.47 3.87 12.33
C MET A 23 8.60 2.63 12.07
N ASN A 24 8.09 1.99 13.12
CA ASN A 24 7.12 0.89 13.02
C ASN A 24 5.68 1.41 12.97
N GLY A 25 5.35 2.17 11.92
CA GLY A 25 3.97 2.59 11.61
C GLY A 25 3.82 3.99 11.03
N ALA A 26 4.78 4.89 11.28
CA ALA A 26 4.76 6.27 10.78
C ALA A 26 6.11 6.69 10.18
N GLY A 27 6.95 5.74 9.78
CA GLY A 27 8.38 5.95 9.51
C GLY A 27 8.70 6.96 8.41
N GLN A 28 7.84 7.12 7.42
CA GLN A 28 7.99 8.11 6.33
C GLN A 28 8.09 9.56 6.84
N ASN A 29 7.69 9.81 8.09
CA ASN A 29 7.75 11.12 8.73
C ASN A 29 9.10 11.45 9.39
N PHE A 30 10.04 10.50 9.49
CA PHE A 30 11.19 10.67 10.38
C PHE A 30 12.56 10.47 9.71
N GLY A 31 12.60 9.99 8.47
CA GLY A 31 13.87 9.81 7.77
C GLY A 31 13.76 8.97 6.51
N ILE A 32 14.88 8.91 5.79
CA ILE A 32 15.04 8.06 4.61
C ILE A 32 15.66 6.74 5.07
N VAL A 33 14.90 5.66 5.01
CA VAL A 33 15.41 4.31 5.28
C VAL A 33 16.33 3.88 4.13
N THR A 34 17.58 3.54 4.45
CA THR A 34 18.56 3.08 3.45
C THR A 34 18.77 1.57 3.48
N SER A 35 18.51 0.93 4.63
CA SER A 35 18.43 -0.53 4.71
C SER A 35 17.67 -1.00 5.96
N VAL A 36 17.12 -2.21 5.88
CA VAL A 36 16.45 -2.90 6.97
C VAL A 36 17.03 -4.30 7.15
N ALA A 37 17.10 -4.76 8.39
CA ALA A 37 17.26 -6.17 8.70
C ALA A 37 15.86 -6.68 9.05
N VAL A 38 15.36 -7.65 8.30
CA VAL A 38 14.04 -8.24 8.49
C VAL A 38 14.21 -9.67 8.98
N LYS A 39 13.33 -10.11 9.87
CA LYS A 39 13.23 -11.52 10.25
C LYS A 39 12.52 -12.25 9.12
N VAL A 40 13.12 -13.34 8.66
CA VAL A 40 12.49 -14.30 7.74
C VAL A 40 12.11 -15.54 8.54
N TYR A 41 11.11 -16.27 8.04
CA TYR A 41 10.59 -17.48 8.66
C TYR A 41 10.82 -18.67 7.72
N ASP A 42 11.03 -19.85 8.29
CA ASP A 42 11.12 -21.08 7.52
C ASP A 42 9.74 -21.40 6.94
N ILE A 43 9.72 -21.98 5.73
CA ILE A 43 8.49 -22.46 5.12
C ILE A 43 8.11 -23.76 5.85
N GLU A 44 7.09 -23.69 6.70
CA GLU A 44 6.57 -24.87 7.41
C GLU A 44 5.74 -25.75 6.46
N TYR A 45 4.93 -25.12 5.60
CA TYR A 45 4.08 -25.80 4.64
C TYR A 45 4.29 -25.23 3.22
N PRO A 46 4.83 -26.02 2.28
CA PRO A 46 5.18 -25.52 0.95
C PRO A 46 3.96 -25.39 0.02
N ASP A 47 2.92 -26.18 0.27
CA ASP A 47 1.72 -26.25 -0.55
C ASP A 47 0.76 -25.12 -0.21
N TRP A 48 0.11 -24.58 -1.22
CA TRP A 48 -0.94 -23.57 -1.12
C TRP A 48 -2.08 -23.95 -2.06
N ALA A 49 -3.30 -23.65 -1.64
CA ALA A 49 -4.50 -23.81 -2.44
C ALA A 49 -5.31 -22.52 -2.48
N ILE A 50 -6.00 -22.30 -3.59
CA ILE A 50 -6.96 -21.22 -3.76
C ILE A 50 -8.25 -21.76 -4.38
N ALA A 51 -9.39 -21.31 -3.87
CA ALA A 51 -10.68 -21.42 -4.50
C ALA A 51 -11.15 -20.02 -4.90
N THR A 52 -11.38 -19.81 -6.19
CA THR A 52 -11.93 -18.57 -6.76
C THR A 52 -13.38 -18.81 -7.12
N LEU A 53 -14.29 -18.11 -6.44
CA LEU A 53 -15.72 -18.14 -6.70
C LEU A 53 -16.15 -16.80 -7.28
N THR A 54 -16.82 -16.82 -8.43
CA THR A 54 -17.30 -15.62 -9.11
C THR A 54 -18.80 -15.46 -8.89
N PHE A 55 -19.25 -14.30 -8.45
CA PHE A 55 -20.66 -14.01 -8.24
C PHE A 55 -21.11 -12.77 -9.01
N GLY A 56 -22.38 -12.71 -9.39
CA GLY A 56 -22.98 -11.50 -9.93
C GLY A 56 -23.35 -10.51 -8.82
N GLY A 57 -23.63 -9.26 -9.20
CA GLY A 57 -24.01 -8.17 -8.29
C GLY A 57 -25.23 -8.42 -7.41
N ASN A 58 -26.12 -9.31 -7.83
CA ASN A 58 -27.30 -9.69 -7.05
C ASN A 58 -26.95 -10.48 -5.78
N ASN A 59 -25.74 -11.03 -5.69
CA ASN A 59 -25.30 -11.85 -4.56
C ASN A 59 -24.50 -11.06 -3.52
N VAL A 60 -24.32 -9.74 -3.67
CA VAL A 60 -23.51 -8.91 -2.75
C VAL A 60 -23.91 -9.14 -1.29
N GLU A 61 -25.19 -9.06 -0.97
CA GLU A 61 -25.66 -9.20 0.40
C GLU A 61 -25.38 -10.61 0.95
N ALA A 62 -25.74 -11.64 0.19
CA ALA A 62 -25.56 -13.04 0.59
C ALA A 62 -24.08 -13.43 0.74
N VAL A 63 -23.18 -12.96 -0.15
CA VAL A 63 -21.74 -13.27 -0.07
C VAL A 63 -21.12 -12.67 1.18
N TYR A 64 -21.36 -11.39 1.47
CA TYR A 64 -20.78 -10.75 2.64
C TYR A 64 -21.46 -11.16 3.95
N GLU A 65 -22.73 -11.57 3.91
CA GLU A 65 -23.39 -12.21 5.05
C GLU A 65 -22.76 -13.57 5.35
N ALA A 66 -22.54 -14.41 4.34
CA ALA A 66 -21.85 -15.69 4.50
C ALA A 66 -20.41 -15.48 5.01
N ALA A 67 -19.69 -14.47 4.52
CA ALA A 67 -18.36 -14.13 5.01
C ALA A 67 -18.34 -13.74 6.50
N ASN A 68 -19.30 -12.92 6.94
CA ASN A 68 -19.44 -12.62 8.38
C ASN A 68 -19.72 -13.87 9.22
N GLN A 69 -20.56 -14.78 8.74
CA GLN A 69 -21.00 -15.97 9.48
C GLN A 69 -19.93 -17.06 9.54
N HIS A 70 -19.16 -17.24 8.47
CA HIS A 70 -18.29 -18.40 8.29
C HIS A 70 -16.80 -18.07 8.24
N LEU A 71 -16.42 -16.81 8.03
CA LEU A 71 -15.02 -16.40 7.83
C LEU A 71 -14.54 -15.29 8.79
N SER A 72 -15.28 -15.02 9.87
CA SER A 72 -14.94 -13.95 10.83
C SER A 72 -13.92 -14.35 11.91
N ASP A 73 -13.77 -15.65 12.19
CA ASP A 73 -12.79 -16.19 13.13
C ASP A 73 -12.11 -17.41 12.49
N LEU A 74 -11.21 -17.13 11.56
CA LEU A 74 -10.52 -18.15 10.77
C LEU A 74 -9.20 -18.56 11.41
N PRO A 75 -8.79 -19.84 11.26
CA PRO A 75 -7.41 -20.27 11.50
C PRO A 75 -6.38 -19.42 10.73
N ALA A 76 -5.14 -19.40 11.24
CA ALA A 76 -4.07 -18.54 10.70
C ALA A 76 -3.66 -18.88 9.26
N ASP A 77 -3.99 -20.09 8.79
CA ASP A 77 -3.71 -20.62 7.46
C ASP A 77 -4.81 -20.31 6.42
N ILE A 78 -5.93 -19.68 6.81
CA ILE A 78 -7.05 -19.37 5.90
C ILE A 78 -7.18 -17.86 5.68
N ILE A 79 -7.15 -17.44 4.42
CA ILE A 79 -7.29 -16.04 4.03
C ILE A 79 -8.53 -15.91 3.15
N ASN A 80 -9.31 -14.85 3.35
CA ASN A 80 -10.33 -14.43 2.39
C ASN A 80 -10.03 -13.05 1.82
N TRP A 81 -10.23 -12.93 0.51
CA TRP A 81 -9.98 -11.72 -0.25
C TRP A 81 -11.03 -11.62 -1.33
N SER A 82 -11.62 -10.45 -1.56
CA SER A 82 -12.47 -10.25 -2.73
C SER A 82 -12.23 -8.95 -3.47
N TYR A 83 -12.69 -8.94 -4.72
CA TYR A 83 -12.76 -7.77 -5.57
C TYR A 83 -14.18 -7.57 -6.09
N TRP A 84 -14.62 -6.32 -6.19
CA TRP A 84 -15.59 -5.94 -7.21
C TRP A 84 -14.85 -5.35 -8.41
N LEU A 85 -15.16 -5.83 -9.61
CA LEU A 85 -14.59 -5.32 -10.85
C LEU A 85 -15.49 -5.69 -12.03
N ASN A 86 -15.31 -5.01 -13.15
CA ASN A 86 -15.96 -5.42 -14.39
C ASN A 86 -15.22 -6.59 -15.04
N MET A 87 -15.97 -7.64 -15.37
CA MET A 87 -15.54 -8.69 -16.28
C MET A 87 -16.65 -8.91 -17.32
N PRO A 88 -16.68 -8.10 -18.40
CA PRO A 88 -17.77 -8.13 -19.38
C PRO A 88 -18.01 -9.49 -20.04
N ASP A 89 -16.98 -10.34 -20.12
CA ASP A 89 -17.08 -11.71 -20.62
C ASP A 89 -17.87 -12.65 -19.68
N VAL A 90 -18.04 -12.26 -18.41
CA VAL A 90 -18.76 -13.02 -17.37
C VAL A 90 -20.13 -12.38 -17.08
N ASP A 91 -20.17 -11.06 -16.91
CA ASP A 91 -21.39 -10.27 -16.74
C ASP A 91 -21.20 -8.94 -17.48
N SER A 92 -21.99 -8.73 -18.54
CA SER A 92 -21.90 -7.54 -19.39
C SER A 92 -22.52 -6.30 -18.77
N ASP A 93 -23.38 -6.47 -17.77
CA ASP A 93 -24.29 -5.44 -17.31
C ASP A 93 -23.84 -4.83 -15.97
N SER A 94 -23.03 -5.55 -15.21
CA SER A 94 -22.67 -5.18 -13.84
C SER A 94 -21.30 -5.70 -13.39
N PRO A 95 -20.63 -5.02 -12.44
CA PRO A 95 -19.43 -5.56 -11.81
C PRO A 95 -19.71 -6.92 -11.16
N ILE A 96 -18.77 -7.85 -11.29
CA ILE A 96 -18.84 -9.13 -10.59
C ILE A 96 -18.16 -9.02 -9.22
N ILE A 97 -18.35 -10.05 -8.40
CA ILE A 97 -17.56 -10.30 -7.19
C ILE A 97 -16.61 -11.46 -7.50
N LEU A 98 -15.29 -11.21 -7.52
CA LEU A 98 -14.29 -12.26 -7.43
C LEU A 98 -13.99 -12.52 -5.95
N PHE A 99 -14.29 -13.72 -5.46
CA PHE A 99 -14.10 -14.09 -4.07
C PHE A 99 -13.08 -15.22 -3.95
N TYR A 100 -11.98 -14.96 -3.26
CA TYR A 100 -10.91 -15.91 -3.02
C TYR A 100 -10.97 -16.44 -1.60
N ILE A 101 -10.85 -17.76 -1.48
CA ILE A 101 -10.48 -18.42 -0.23
C ILE A 101 -9.15 -19.11 -0.48
N ILE A 102 -8.14 -18.79 0.32
CA ILE A 102 -6.77 -19.26 0.14
C ILE A 102 -6.38 -20.03 1.41
N GLN A 103 -5.74 -21.18 1.25
CA GLN A 103 -5.30 -22.02 2.35
C GLN A 103 -3.82 -22.40 2.21
N GLU A 104 -3.04 -22.16 3.27
CA GLU A 104 -1.68 -22.68 3.41
C GLU A 104 -1.69 -24.15 3.81
N GLY A 105 -0.71 -24.92 3.33
CA GLY A 105 -0.51 -26.33 3.68
C GLY A 105 -1.53 -27.29 3.09
N ALA A 106 -2.25 -26.87 2.04
CA ALA A 106 -3.23 -27.70 1.37
C ALA A 106 -3.05 -27.67 -0.15
N THR A 107 -3.42 -28.78 -0.81
CA THR A 107 -3.49 -28.88 -2.27
C THR A 107 -4.90 -28.65 -2.82
N ALA A 108 -5.87 -28.43 -1.93
CA ALA A 108 -7.23 -27.98 -2.20
C ALA A 108 -7.76 -27.30 -0.93
N VAL A 109 -8.52 -26.21 -1.08
CA VAL A 109 -9.14 -25.54 0.07
C VAL A 109 -10.16 -26.47 0.72
N ASP A 110 -10.15 -26.56 2.04
CA ASP A 110 -11.10 -27.38 2.78
C ASP A 110 -12.55 -26.94 2.45
N PRO A 111 -13.42 -27.88 1.99
CA PRO A 111 -14.81 -27.57 1.66
C PRO A 111 -15.60 -26.91 2.78
N ILE A 112 -15.19 -27.03 4.06
CA ILE A 112 -15.86 -26.31 5.16
C ILE A 112 -15.89 -24.79 4.94
N TYR A 113 -14.86 -24.24 4.29
CA TYR A 113 -14.76 -22.81 4.02
C TYR A 113 -15.44 -22.41 2.70
N THR A 114 -15.49 -23.30 1.70
CA THR A 114 -16.07 -22.99 0.38
C THR A 114 -17.54 -23.36 0.25
N ALA A 115 -18.02 -24.37 0.99
CA ALA A 115 -19.39 -24.88 0.88
C ALA A 115 -20.48 -23.81 1.10
N PRO A 116 -20.38 -22.88 2.08
CA PRO A 116 -21.37 -21.81 2.23
C PRO A 116 -21.50 -20.94 0.98
N PHE A 117 -20.39 -20.73 0.26
CA PHE A 117 -20.34 -19.89 -0.93
C PHE A 117 -20.78 -20.64 -2.19
N HIS A 118 -20.47 -21.93 -2.30
CA HIS A 118 -21.03 -22.78 -3.34
C HIS A 118 -22.57 -22.86 -3.28
N ALA A 119 -23.15 -22.85 -2.08
CA ALA A 119 -24.59 -22.85 -1.89
C ALA A 119 -25.28 -21.58 -2.45
N LEU A 120 -24.54 -20.49 -2.61
CA LEU A 120 -25.01 -19.25 -3.24
C LEU A 120 -25.03 -19.30 -4.77
N SER A 121 -24.71 -20.46 -5.37
CA SER A 121 -24.70 -20.68 -6.83
C SER A 121 -23.84 -19.64 -7.58
N PRO A 122 -22.50 -19.66 -7.38
CA PRO A 122 -21.60 -18.78 -8.11
C PRO A 122 -21.72 -18.97 -9.63
N LEU A 123 -21.45 -17.91 -10.39
CA LEU A 123 -21.36 -17.92 -11.85
C LEU A 123 -20.26 -18.88 -12.33
N SER A 124 -19.15 -18.92 -11.61
CA SER A 124 -18.08 -19.89 -11.85
C SER A 124 -17.35 -20.22 -10.55
N THR A 125 -16.71 -21.40 -10.53
CA THR A 125 -15.75 -21.73 -9.49
C THR A 125 -14.53 -22.38 -10.12
N GLU A 126 -13.37 -21.90 -9.72
CA GLU A 126 -12.07 -22.41 -10.12
C GLU A 126 -11.27 -22.75 -8.86
N SER A 127 -10.47 -23.80 -8.93
CA SER A 127 -9.60 -24.19 -7.83
C SER A 127 -8.22 -24.50 -8.38
N GLN A 128 -7.20 -24.01 -7.69
CA GLN A 128 -5.80 -24.18 -8.06
C GLN A 128 -5.00 -24.55 -6.82
N SER A 129 -3.86 -25.19 -7.05
CA SER A 129 -2.85 -25.44 -6.02
C SER A 129 -1.46 -25.29 -6.58
N GLY A 130 -0.51 -25.08 -5.68
CA GLY A 130 0.84 -24.66 -6.01
C GLY A 130 1.58 -24.27 -4.74
N THR A 131 2.39 -23.24 -4.82
CA THR A 131 3.29 -22.81 -3.74
C THR A 131 3.09 -21.34 -3.42
N TYR A 132 3.75 -20.87 -2.36
CA TYR A 132 3.82 -19.45 -2.01
C TYR A 132 4.20 -18.53 -3.20
N ARG A 133 4.99 -19.03 -4.17
CA ARG A 133 5.42 -18.26 -5.34
C ARG A 133 4.30 -18.00 -6.35
N ASP A 134 3.23 -18.78 -6.30
CA ASP A 134 2.12 -18.72 -7.24
C ASP A 134 1.02 -17.75 -6.79
N LEU A 135 0.99 -17.41 -5.49
CA LEU A 135 -0.04 -16.55 -4.87
C LEU A 135 -0.21 -15.19 -5.58
N ALA A 136 0.89 -14.56 -5.99
CA ALA A 136 0.83 -13.28 -6.68
C ALA A 136 0.13 -13.39 -8.04
N ALA A 137 0.39 -14.48 -8.77
CA ALA A 137 -0.25 -14.74 -10.06
C ALA A 137 -1.75 -15.04 -9.87
N TRP A 138 -2.11 -15.89 -8.91
CA TRP A 138 -3.50 -16.24 -8.63
C TRP A 138 -4.36 -15.06 -8.20
N THR A 139 -3.80 -14.11 -7.45
CA THR A 139 -4.52 -12.92 -6.96
C THR A 139 -4.44 -11.71 -7.90
N GLY A 140 -3.87 -11.88 -9.10
CA GLY A 140 -3.84 -10.86 -10.15
C GLY A 140 -2.84 -9.74 -9.95
N ILE A 141 -1.77 -9.97 -9.18
CA ILE A 141 -0.70 -9.00 -8.89
C ILE A 141 0.73 -9.48 -9.27
N PRO A 142 0.97 -10.36 -10.25
CA PRO A 142 2.34 -10.67 -10.68
C PRO A 142 2.97 -9.46 -11.40
N LEU A 143 4.30 -9.46 -11.53
CA LEU A 143 5.07 -8.31 -12.00
C LEU A 143 4.68 -7.81 -13.41
N ASP A 144 4.11 -8.65 -14.25
CA ASP A 144 3.70 -8.37 -15.62
C ASP A 144 2.23 -7.92 -15.77
N THR A 145 1.47 -7.81 -14.68
CA THR A 145 0.09 -7.33 -14.69
C THR A 145 -0.04 -5.83 -14.41
N PRO A 146 -1.17 -5.19 -14.80
CA PRO A 146 -1.37 -3.75 -14.66
C PRO A 146 -1.02 -3.15 -13.30
N PRO A 147 -1.34 -3.77 -12.13
CA PRO A 147 -0.97 -3.23 -10.82
C PRO A 147 0.53 -3.02 -10.62
N CYS A 148 1.37 -3.77 -11.33
CA CYS A 148 2.83 -3.70 -11.25
C CYS A 148 3.47 -2.98 -12.45
N GLN A 149 2.66 -2.49 -13.40
CA GLN A 149 3.12 -1.81 -14.61
C GLN A 149 2.88 -0.30 -14.54
N LYS A 150 3.76 0.48 -15.18
CA LYS A 150 3.56 1.93 -15.34
C LYS A 150 2.71 2.20 -16.59
N ALA A 151 1.41 1.95 -16.49
CA ALA A 151 0.47 2.09 -17.60
C ALA A 151 0.05 3.55 -17.89
N GLY A 152 0.53 4.54 -17.12
CA GLY A 152 0.11 5.94 -17.25
C GLY A 152 -1.27 6.24 -16.68
N LEU A 153 -1.84 5.31 -15.91
CA LEU A 153 -3.15 5.45 -15.26
C LEU A 153 -3.01 6.12 -13.88
N ALA A 154 -4.02 6.91 -13.51
CA ALA A 154 -4.25 7.29 -12.13
C ALA A 154 -4.82 6.10 -11.36
N ASN A 155 -4.47 5.99 -10.07
CA ASN A 155 -4.82 4.88 -9.19
C ASN A 155 -5.05 5.40 -7.77
N SER A 156 -6.23 5.99 -7.54
CA SER A 156 -6.58 6.63 -6.27
C SER A 156 -7.27 5.63 -5.34
N ARG A 157 -6.73 5.46 -4.13
CA ARG A 157 -7.26 4.53 -3.11
C ARG A 157 -7.94 5.29 -1.98
N PHE A 158 -9.02 4.71 -1.44
CA PHE A 158 -9.84 5.33 -0.39
C PHE A 158 -10.10 4.34 0.76
N PRO A 159 -9.08 4.00 1.56
CA PRO A 159 -9.13 2.83 2.43
C PRO A 159 -9.95 3.08 3.70
N ILE A 160 -10.52 2.00 4.24
CA ILE A 160 -11.17 1.96 5.55
C ILE A 160 -10.92 0.62 6.22
N TYR A 161 -10.60 0.66 7.51
CA TYR A 161 -10.60 -0.51 8.37
C TYR A 161 -11.97 -0.71 9.04
N LEU A 162 -12.48 -1.94 9.01
CA LEU A 162 -13.74 -2.32 9.65
C LEU A 162 -13.61 -3.61 10.48
N PRO A 163 -14.42 -3.77 11.54
CA PRO A 163 -14.48 -5.03 12.30
C PRO A 163 -15.26 -6.14 11.58
N SER A 164 -16.25 -5.79 10.75
CA SER A 164 -17.10 -6.74 10.03
C SER A 164 -17.78 -6.05 8.84
N TYR A 165 -18.34 -6.82 7.92
CA TYR A 165 -19.13 -6.25 6.83
C TYR A 165 -20.49 -5.80 7.33
N ASN A 166 -20.94 -4.60 6.97
CA ASN A 166 -22.34 -4.20 7.13
C ASN A 166 -23.08 -4.48 5.81
N ILE A 167 -24.12 -5.32 5.85
CA ILE A 167 -24.75 -5.85 4.64
C ILE A 167 -25.47 -4.77 3.82
N SER A 168 -26.24 -3.88 4.45
CA SER A 168 -26.94 -2.80 3.74
C SER A 168 -25.98 -1.74 3.21
N ALA A 169 -24.86 -1.50 3.91
CA ALA A 169 -23.79 -0.63 3.43
C ALA A 169 -23.07 -1.25 2.22
N GLN A 170 -22.81 -2.56 2.22
CA GLN A 170 -22.23 -3.26 1.07
C GLN A 170 -23.12 -3.15 -0.16
N ARG A 171 -24.43 -3.38 -0.01
CA ARG A 171 -25.41 -3.16 -1.09
C ARG A 171 -25.33 -1.74 -1.63
N SER A 172 -25.40 -0.75 -0.74
CA SER A 172 -25.38 0.68 -1.10
C SER A 172 -24.08 1.10 -1.79
N ALA A 173 -22.93 0.59 -1.32
CA ALA A 173 -21.62 0.86 -1.89
C ALA A 173 -21.47 0.20 -3.26
N TYR A 174 -21.96 -1.03 -3.41
CA TYR A 174 -21.98 -1.72 -4.70
C TYR A 174 -22.84 -0.96 -5.72
N ASP A 175 -24.05 -0.52 -5.34
CA ASP A 175 -24.93 0.24 -6.24
C ASP A 175 -24.25 1.53 -6.73
N ALA A 176 -23.63 2.26 -5.79
CA ALA A 176 -22.87 3.46 -6.13
C ALA A 176 -21.66 3.16 -7.03
N PHE A 177 -20.95 2.06 -6.78
CA PHE A 177 -19.81 1.64 -7.58
C PHE A 177 -20.26 1.25 -9.00
N ALA A 178 -21.20 0.32 -9.13
CA ALA A 178 -21.72 -0.17 -10.40
C ALA A 178 -22.25 0.95 -11.30
N ALA A 179 -22.93 1.94 -10.72
CA ALA A 179 -23.43 3.12 -11.45
C ALA A 179 -22.32 4.00 -12.06
N ASN A 180 -21.08 3.90 -11.57
CA ASN A 180 -19.96 4.76 -11.97
C ASN A 180 -18.85 4.05 -12.74
N VAL A 181 -18.89 2.72 -12.84
CA VAL A 181 -17.85 1.92 -13.49
C VAL A 181 -18.35 1.16 -14.73
N SER A 182 -19.51 1.49 -15.31
CA SER A 182 -19.91 0.86 -16.57
C SER A 182 -18.86 1.09 -17.69
N ALA A 183 -18.84 0.21 -18.71
CA ALA A 183 -17.77 0.14 -19.70
C ALA A 183 -17.46 1.46 -20.44
N ASP A 184 -18.47 2.33 -20.61
CA ASP A 184 -18.33 3.62 -21.29
C ASP A 184 -17.92 4.77 -20.36
N LEU A 185 -17.78 4.51 -19.06
CA LEU A 185 -17.41 5.51 -18.07
C LEU A 185 -15.90 5.54 -17.81
N PRO A 186 -15.35 6.71 -17.40
CA PRO A 186 -13.92 6.86 -17.17
C PRO A 186 -13.31 5.90 -16.13
N PHE A 187 -14.14 5.39 -15.21
CA PHE A 187 -13.72 4.54 -14.10
C PHE A 187 -13.93 3.04 -14.36
N ALA A 188 -14.18 2.61 -15.60
CA ALA A 188 -14.48 1.22 -15.95
C ALA A 188 -13.40 0.19 -15.54
N SER A 189 -12.15 0.62 -15.37
CA SER A 189 -11.04 -0.23 -14.91
C SER A 189 -10.84 -0.23 -13.39
N SER A 190 -11.70 0.46 -12.65
CA SER A 190 -11.62 0.55 -11.19
C SER A 190 -11.99 -0.77 -10.54
N ILE A 191 -11.46 -0.99 -9.35
CA ILE A 191 -11.77 -2.16 -8.53
C ILE A 191 -12.16 -1.72 -7.11
N PHE A 192 -12.87 -2.59 -6.42
CA PHE A 192 -13.18 -2.44 -5.00
C PHE A 192 -12.57 -3.61 -4.24
N MET A 193 -11.55 -3.36 -3.43
CA MET A 193 -10.77 -4.38 -2.76
C MET A 193 -11.30 -4.66 -1.35
N PHE A 194 -11.39 -5.93 -0.98
CA PHE A 194 -11.75 -6.38 0.36
C PHE A 194 -10.71 -7.40 0.83
N GLU A 195 -9.92 -7.03 1.82
CA GLU A 195 -8.82 -7.82 2.33
C GLU A 195 -9.10 -8.20 3.79
N ALA A 196 -9.33 -9.49 4.02
CA ALA A 196 -9.65 -10.04 5.33
C ALA A 196 -8.58 -11.10 5.68
N TYR A 197 -7.48 -10.60 6.22
CA TYR A 197 -6.34 -11.42 6.61
C TYR A 197 -6.54 -12.00 8.01
N PRO A 198 -5.94 -13.17 8.31
CA PRO A 198 -5.72 -13.63 9.67
C PRO A 198 -5.00 -12.56 10.52
N GLN A 199 -5.63 -12.17 11.63
CA GLN A 199 -5.12 -11.08 12.49
C GLN A 199 -4.34 -11.56 13.72
N GLN A 200 -4.23 -12.87 13.96
CA GLN A 200 -3.64 -13.45 15.16
C GLN A 200 -2.22 -12.92 15.38
N GLY A 201 -1.37 -12.95 14.34
CA GLY A 201 -0.01 -12.43 14.41
C GLY A 201 0.05 -10.93 14.70
N VAL A 202 -0.80 -10.13 14.04
CA VAL A 202 -0.87 -8.67 14.22
C VAL A 202 -1.32 -8.30 15.64
N ARG A 203 -2.25 -9.07 16.21
CA ARG A 203 -2.81 -8.88 17.56
C ARG A 203 -1.88 -9.32 18.69
N THR A 204 -0.93 -10.20 18.44
CA THR A 204 0.09 -10.57 19.46
C THR A 204 1.01 -9.41 19.84
N VAL A 205 1.06 -8.36 19.03
CA VAL A 205 1.91 -7.19 19.26
C VAL A 205 1.13 -6.16 20.07
N GLU A 206 1.62 -5.86 21.27
CA GLU A 206 1.03 -4.85 22.16
C GLU A 206 0.79 -3.52 21.45
N ALA A 207 -0.42 -2.96 21.57
CA ALA A 207 -0.83 -1.75 20.85
C ALA A 207 0.09 -0.54 21.10
N ALA A 208 0.67 -0.45 22.31
CA ALA A 208 1.57 0.63 22.70
C ALA A 208 3.03 0.43 22.25
N SER A 209 3.40 -0.76 21.75
CA SER A 209 4.79 -1.12 21.42
C SER A 209 5.27 -0.59 20.06
N THR A 210 4.35 -0.13 19.21
CA THR A 210 4.64 0.43 17.87
C THR A 210 3.75 1.63 17.57
N ALA A 211 4.06 2.42 16.54
CA ALA A 211 3.22 3.52 16.10
C ALA A 211 1.91 3.06 15.44
N PHE A 212 1.89 1.91 14.76
CA PHE A 212 0.65 1.37 14.16
C PHE A 212 -0.44 1.15 15.22
N ALA A 213 -1.66 1.63 14.94
CA ALA A 213 -2.74 1.73 15.92
C ALA A 213 -3.84 0.65 15.77
N PHE A 214 -4.24 0.33 14.53
CA PHE A 214 -5.50 -0.35 14.23
C PHE A 214 -5.38 -1.88 14.24
N ARG A 215 -4.87 -2.46 15.33
CA ARG A 215 -4.63 -3.92 15.45
C ARG A 215 -5.90 -4.76 15.66
N ASP A 216 -6.98 -4.12 16.07
CA ASP A 216 -8.23 -4.80 16.41
C ASP A 216 -9.20 -4.92 15.23
N ASP A 217 -8.96 -4.21 14.13
CA ASP A 217 -9.79 -4.28 12.93
C ASP A 217 -9.52 -5.56 12.12
N ASN A 218 -10.55 -6.09 11.46
CA ASN A 218 -10.49 -7.37 10.75
C ASN A 218 -10.37 -7.21 9.24
N LEU A 219 -10.93 -6.14 8.70
CA LEU A 219 -11.12 -5.93 7.27
C LEU A 219 -10.39 -4.66 6.85
N LEU A 220 -9.54 -4.76 5.84
CA LEU A 220 -9.06 -3.61 5.09
C LEU A 220 -9.83 -3.55 3.77
N ILE A 221 -10.59 -2.49 3.58
CA ILE A 221 -11.43 -2.31 2.40
C ILE A 221 -10.98 -1.05 1.68
N SER A 222 -10.81 -1.11 0.36
CA SER A 222 -10.37 0.03 -0.44
C SER A 222 -11.04 0.05 -1.81
N PRO A 223 -11.93 1.02 -2.10
CA PRO A 223 -12.14 1.47 -3.46
C PRO A 223 -10.78 1.90 -4.05
N LEU A 224 -10.49 1.41 -5.25
CA LEU A 224 -9.34 1.82 -6.07
C LEU A 224 -9.90 2.30 -7.40
N LEU A 225 -9.96 3.62 -7.55
CA LEU A 225 -10.39 4.24 -8.80
C LEU A 225 -9.22 4.32 -9.77
N THR A 226 -9.36 3.61 -10.89
CA THR A 226 -8.36 3.52 -11.94
C THR A 226 -8.92 4.13 -13.22
N TYR A 227 -8.22 5.14 -13.73
CA TYR A 227 -8.67 5.91 -14.91
C TYR A 227 -7.48 6.53 -15.65
N THR A 228 -7.69 6.88 -16.92
CA THR A 228 -6.73 7.66 -17.69
C THR A 228 -6.83 9.12 -17.28
N PRO A 229 -5.73 9.77 -16.82
CA PRO A 229 -5.76 11.19 -16.44
C PRO A 229 -6.24 12.07 -17.59
N ALA A 230 -7.21 12.94 -17.33
CA ALA A 230 -7.82 13.81 -18.33
C ALA A 230 -8.04 15.27 -17.86
N GLY A 231 -7.37 15.68 -16.78
CA GLY A 231 -7.49 17.01 -16.18
C GLY A 231 -8.19 16.99 -14.82
N ALA A 232 -8.15 18.14 -14.13
CA ALA A 232 -8.59 18.27 -12.73
C ALA A 232 -10.06 17.87 -12.53
N ASP A 233 -10.97 18.21 -13.46
CA ASP A 233 -12.39 17.85 -13.35
C ASP A 233 -12.62 16.34 -13.22
N LEU A 234 -11.78 15.50 -13.85
CA LEU A 234 -11.88 14.04 -13.72
C LEU A 234 -11.27 13.55 -12.40
N ASP A 235 -10.20 14.21 -11.94
CA ASP A 235 -9.58 13.92 -10.64
C ASP A 235 -10.55 14.24 -9.49
N ASP A 236 -11.24 15.39 -9.56
CA ASP A 236 -12.24 15.82 -8.58
C ASP A 236 -13.42 14.82 -8.54
N ARG A 237 -13.87 14.34 -9.70
CA ARG A 237 -14.90 13.29 -9.77
C ARG A 237 -14.44 11.97 -9.16
N ALA A 238 -13.16 11.63 -9.30
CA ALA A 238 -12.60 10.44 -8.68
C ALA A 238 -12.54 10.61 -7.16
N GLU A 239 -12.11 11.78 -6.67
CA GLU A 239 -12.14 12.14 -5.26
C GLU A 239 -13.54 11.98 -4.66
N GLU A 240 -14.54 12.65 -5.27
CA GLU A 240 -15.93 12.64 -4.81
C GLU A 240 -16.50 11.21 -4.76
N LEU A 241 -16.27 10.43 -5.81
CA LEU A 241 -16.75 9.05 -5.87
C LEU A 241 -16.05 8.17 -4.83
N GLY A 242 -14.73 8.24 -4.74
CA GLY A 242 -13.95 7.42 -3.83
C GLY A 242 -14.29 7.68 -2.37
N ASN A 243 -14.39 8.96 -1.99
CA ASN A 243 -14.83 9.36 -0.65
C ASN A 243 -16.26 8.93 -0.39
N ARG A 244 -17.19 9.11 -1.34
CA ARG A 244 -18.57 8.63 -1.20
C ARG A 244 -18.65 7.13 -0.95
N LEU A 245 -17.87 6.33 -1.68
CA LEU A 245 -17.83 4.87 -1.50
C LEU A 245 -17.31 4.49 -0.11
N ARG A 246 -16.23 5.14 0.36
CA ARG A 246 -15.70 4.96 1.72
C ARG A 246 -16.71 5.39 2.79
N ASP A 247 -17.38 6.52 2.58
CA ASP A 247 -18.34 7.10 3.53
C ASP A 247 -19.61 6.26 3.70
N ILE A 248 -20.06 5.59 2.64
CA ILE A 248 -21.16 4.61 2.74
C ILE A 248 -20.79 3.49 3.72
N LEU A 249 -19.58 2.93 3.58
CA LEU A 249 -19.07 1.88 4.47
C LEU A 249 -18.85 2.41 5.89
N TYR A 250 -18.30 3.61 6.02
CA TYR A 250 -18.09 4.26 7.31
C TYR A 250 -19.40 4.50 8.05
N GLY A 251 -20.40 5.10 7.40
CA GLY A 251 -21.72 5.31 7.98
C GLY A 251 -22.41 4.00 8.38
N GLY A 252 -22.28 2.96 7.55
CA GLY A 252 -22.77 1.61 7.86
C GLY A 252 -22.07 0.94 9.05
N SER A 253 -20.81 1.29 9.33
CA SER A 253 -20.07 0.75 10.46
C SER A 253 -20.58 1.22 11.82
N GLY A 254 -21.24 2.39 11.86
CA GLY A 254 -21.69 3.03 13.10
C GLY A 254 -20.57 3.49 14.03
N ARG A 255 -19.31 3.49 13.58
CA ARG A 255 -18.16 3.95 14.38
C ARG A 255 -18.09 5.47 14.42
N GLU A 256 -17.56 5.98 15.54
CA GLU A 256 -17.19 7.40 15.67
C GLU A 256 -15.80 7.71 15.08
N GLU A 257 -14.99 6.67 14.87
CA GLU A 257 -13.61 6.76 14.44
C GLU A 257 -13.43 6.16 13.05
N LEU A 258 -12.91 6.97 12.11
CA LEU A 258 -12.52 6.51 10.79
C LEU A 258 -11.07 6.01 10.86
N HIS A 259 -10.88 4.70 10.72
CA HIS A 259 -9.57 4.05 10.75
C HIS A 259 -9.09 3.81 9.33
N VAL A 260 -7.87 4.26 9.02
CA VAL A 260 -7.36 4.35 7.64
C VAL A 260 -5.96 3.78 7.60
N TYR A 261 -5.71 2.83 6.71
CA TYR A 261 -4.36 2.33 6.49
C TYR A 261 -3.52 3.37 5.77
N VAL A 262 -2.56 3.97 6.47
CA VAL A 262 -1.76 5.08 5.94
C VAL A 262 -1.08 4.77 4.61
N ASN A 263 -0.70 3.51 4.35
CA ASN A 263 -0.06 3.15 3.07
C ASN A 263 -1.00 3.20 1.87
N TYR A 264 -2.32 3.21 2.10
CA TYR A 264 -3.36 3.32 1.09
C TYR A 264 -4.07 4.67 1.13
N ALA A 265 -3.73 5.55 2.08
CA ALA A 265 -4.43 6.80 2.33
C ALA A 265 -4.54 7.65 1.06
N TYR A 266 -5.72 8.24 0.87
CA TYR A 266 -5.99 9.14 -0.25
C TYR A 266 -5.27 10.48 -0.05
N GLY A 267 -5.36 11.04 1.17
CA GLY A 267 -4.78 12.32 1.55
C GLY A 267 -5.75 13.31 2.18
N ASP A 268 -7.05 13.01 2.20
CA ASP A 268 -8.08 13.81 2.86
C ASP A 268 -8.19 13.50 4.36
N GLU A 269 -7.59 12.39 4.80
CA GLU A 269 -7.70 11.93 6.17
C GLU A 269 -6.78 12.71 7.13
N THR A 270 -6.98 12.53 8.43
CA THR A 270 -6.27 13.26 9.48
C THR A 270 -5.20 12.41 10.17
N PRO A 271 -4.27 13.01 10.94
CA PRO A 271 -3.31 12.26 11.75
C PRO A 271 -3.94 11.24 12.71
N LYS A 272 -5.18 11.45 13.17
CA LYS A 272 -5.90 10.47 13.99
C LYS A 272 -6.38 9.29 13.15
N ASN A 273 -6.85 9.54 11.92
CA ASN A 273 -7.28 8.50 11.00
C ASN A 273 -6.14 7.56 10.60
N TRP A 274 -4.92 8.07 10.45
CA TRP A 274 -3.74 7.26 10.08
C TRP A 274 -3.04 6.62 11.27
N TYR A 275 -2.94 7.35 12.39
CA TYR A 275 -2.05 7.01 13.49
C TYR A 275 -2.75 6.80 14.82
N GLY A 276 -4.06 6.56 14.85
CA GLY A 276 -4.81 6.24 16.06
C GLY A 276 -5.35 7.45 16.81
N TYR A 277 -6.47 7.26 17.49
CA TYR A 277 -7.19 8.32 18.20
C TYR A 277 -6.67 8.55 19.62
N GLU A 278 -5.83 7.66 20.15
CA GLU A 278 -5.35 7.76 21.52
C GLU A 278 -4.40 8.96 21.69
N SER A 279 -4.69 9.81 22.68
CA SER A 279 -3.93 11.04 22.93
C SER A 279 -2.44 10.78 23.17
N TRP A 280 -2.10 9.73 23.91
CA TRP A 280 -0.71 9.36 24.21
C TRP A 280 0.10 9.02 22.96
N ARG A 281 -0.53 8.40 21.95
CA ARG A 281 0.12 7.98 20.70
C ARG A 281 0.38 9.20 19.82
N GLN A 282 -0.63 10.06 19.71
CA GLN A 282 -0.55 11.34 19.03
C GLN A 282 0.52 12.25 19.64
N ASP A 283 0.56 12.37 20.98
CA ASP A 283 1.58 13.14 21.68
C ASP A 283 2.98 12.58 21.48
N ARG A 284 3.14 11.25 21.54
CA ARG A 284 4.43 10.59 21.31
C ARG A 284 4.95 10.85 19.89
N LEU A 285 4.10 10.73 18.87
CA LEU A 285 4.47 11.02 17.48
C LEU A 285 4.90 12.48 17.31
N ARG A 286 4.11 13.44 17.82
CA ARG A 286 4.47 14.87 17.78
C ARG A 286 5.78 15.17 18.50
N ASN A 287 6.01 14.57 19.66
CA ASN A 287 7.25 14.72 20.42
C ASN A 287 8.46 14.20 19.64
N LEU A 288 8.34 13.01 19.02
CA LEU A 288 9.40 12.46 18.17
C LEU A 288 9.60 13.32 16.93
N LYS A 289 8.54 13.87 16.34
CA LYS A 289 8.63 14.74 15.16
C LYS A 289 9.43 15.99 15.48
N ARG A 290 9.14 16.65 16.60
CA ARG A 290 9.93 17.79 17.10
C ARG A 290 11.39 17.45 17.38
N LYS A 291 11.67 16.23 17.84
CA LYS A 291 13.04 15.77 18.16
C LYS A 291 13.86 15.48 16.90
N TYR A 292 13.28 14.77 15.94
CA TYR A 292 14.01 14.22 14.79
C TYR A 292 13.88 15.03 13.50
N ASP A 293 12.79 15.80 13.35
CA ASP A 293 12.52 16.64 12.20
C ASP A 293 11.74 17.92 12.60
N PRO A 294 12.36 18.83 13.39
CA PRO A 294 11.72 20.04 13.89
C PRO A 294 11.32 21.05 12.79
N GLU A 295 11.89 20.92 11.60
CA GLU A 295 11.58 21.75 10.43
C GLU A 295 10.52 21.13 9.52
N GLY A 296 10.08 19.89 9.79
CA GLY A 296 9.06 19.21 8.99
C GLY A 296 9.53 18.88 7.57
N ARG A 297 10.82 18.58 7.36
CA ARG A 297 11.39 18.23 6.05
C ARG A 297 10.78 16.96 5.45
N PHE A 298 10.31 16.03 6.29
CA PHE A 298 9.62 14.81 5.87
C PHE A 298 8.14 14.89 6.20
N SER A 299 7.37 15.67 5.42
CA SER A 299 5.94 15.90 5.67
C SER A 299 5.06 15.77 4.41
N PHE A 300 5.54 15.06 3.39
CA PHE A 300 4.85 14.95 2.10
C PHE A 300 3.59 14.08 2.16
N TYR A 301 3.66 12.90 2.79
CA TYR A 301 2.57 11.92 2.79
C TYR A 301 2.20 11.48 4.22
N GLY A 302 0.92 11.63 4.57
CA GLY A 302 0.41 11.37 5.92
C GLY A 302 1.20 12.09 7.01
N PRO A 303 1.32 13.43 7.01
CA PRO A 303 2.24 14.12 7.90
C PRO A 303 1.86 13.99 9.38
N VAL A 304 2.84 13.71 10.24
CA VAL A 304 2.75 13.94 11.68
C VAL A 304 2.99 15.41 11.96
N GLU A 305 2.05 16.06 12.64
CA GLU A 305 2.14 17.48 12.99
C GLU A 305 3.35 17.79 13.88
N ASN A 306 4.03 18.91 13.63
CA ASN A 306 5.16 19.37 14.45
C ASN A 306 4.73 20.28 15.63
N GLY A 307 3.43 20.63 15.72
CA GLY A 307 2.87 21.47 16.78
C GLY A 307 3.20 22.96 16.69
N ARG A 308 3.84 23.44 15.61
CA ARG A 308 3.84 24.87 15.29
C ARG A 308 2.53 25.17 14.57
N GLN A 309 1.60 25.86 15.25
CA GLN A 309 0.48 26.55 14.61
C GLN A 309 1.02 27.70 13.74
N GLY A 310 1.67 27.35 12.63
CA GLY A 310 1.67 28.19 11.45
C GLY A 310 0.64 27.57 10.52
N THR A 311 -0.24 28.39 9.95
CA THR A 311 -1.09 28.00 8.83
C THR A 311 -0.22 27.48 7.70
N VAL A 312 0.12 26.19 7.73
CA VAL A 312 0.22 25.44 6.51
C VAL A 312 -1.25 25.28 6.13
N GLU A 313 -1.76 26.20 5.32
CA GLU A 313 -2.88 25.83 4.49
C GLU A 313 -2.55 24.45 3.93
N GLN A 314 -3.42 23.47 4.15
CA GLN A 314 -3.47 22.24 3.37
C GLN A 314 -3.82 22.62 1.92
N HIS A 315 -2.97 23.42 1.28
CA HIS A 315 -2.82 23.41 -0.14
C HIS A 315 -2.01 22.15 -0.47
N CYS A 316 -2.64 20.98 -0.29
CA CYS A 316 -2.60 19.99 -1.37
C CYS A 316 -3.34 20.60 -2.56
N HIS A 317 -2.80 21.72 -3.06
CA HIS A 317 -3.13 22.16 -4.39
C HIS A 317 -2.67 21.00 -5.25
N HIS A 318 -3.66 20.36 -5.87
CA HIS A 318 -3.56 19.52 -7.04
C HIS A 318 -2.98 20.34 -8.21
N GLN A 319 -1.82 20.96 -8.00
CA GLN A 319 -1.00 21.50 -9.06
C GLN A 319 -0.20 20.32 -9.59
N ASN A 320 -0.72 19.76 -10.68
CA ASN A 320 0.00 19.39 -11.89
C ASN A 320 1.48 19.86 -11.96
N THR A 321 2.32 19.32 -11.09
CA THR A 321 3.78 19.46 -11.12
C THR A 321 4.45 18.14 -11.45
N ALA A 322 3.69 17.05 -11.60
CA ALA A 322 4.19 15.84 -12.24
C ALA A 322 4.58 16.08 -13.72
N ALA A 323 3.92 17.01 -14.42
CA ALA A 323 4.28 17.38 -15.79
C ALA A 323 5.36 18.47 -15.89
N ALA A 324 5.40 19.43 -14.96
CA ALA A 324 6.34 20.57 -15.05
C ALA A 324 7.72 20.33 -14.37
N PHE A 325 7.83 19.42 -13.40
CA PHE A 325 9.13 19.06 -12.81
C PHE A 325 9.85 17.94 -13.57
N ALA A 326 9.14 17.14 -14.36
CA ALA A 326 9.71 16.06 -15.15
C ALA A 326 10.70 16.55 -16.23
N ASP A 327 10.59 17.81 -16.67
CA ASP A 327 11.35 18.31 -17.82
C ASP A 327 12.65 19.05 -17.45
N LYS A 328 12.90 19.36 -16.17
CA LYS A 328 14.11 20.13 -15.78
C LYS A 328 14.99 19.56 -14.68
N HIS A 329 14.53 18.61 -13.86
CA HIS A 329 15.42 18.01 -12.84
C HIS A 329 15.14 16.52 -12.66
N ARG A 330 16.02 15.68 -13.23
CA ARG A 330 16.09 14.24 -12.95
C ARG A 330 16.55 14.00 -11.51
N TRP A 331 15.59 13.89 -10.59
CA TRP A 331 15.81 13.25 -9.30
C TRP A 331 15.46 11.77 -9.42
N TYR A 332 16.43 10.91 -9.12
CA TYR A 332 16.26 9.46 -9.15
C TYR A 332 15.54 9.01 -7.87
N THR A 333 14.29 8.60 -7.99
CA THR A 333 13.67 7.73 -6.99
C THR A 333 14.22 6.32 -7.21
N VAL A 334 15.18 5.91 -6.38
CA VAL A 334 15.68 4.53 -6.36
C VAL A 334 14.64 3.67 -5.65
N ALA A 335 13.75 3.06 -6.43
CA ALA A 335 12.99 1.92 -5.97
C ALA A 335 13.94 0.73 -5.84
N PHE A 336 14.14 0.23 -4.62
CA PHE A 336 14.90 -0.98 -4.37
C PHE A 336 14.08 -2.17 -4.88
N PHE A 337 14.51 -2.75 -6.00
CA PHE A 337 14.04 -4.05 -6.47
C PHE A 337 15.17 -5.07 -6.31
N PHE A 338 14.90 -6.14 -5.57
CA PHE A 338 15.70 -7.35 -5.63
C PHE A 338 15.55 -7.97 -7.02
N ARG A 339 16.46 -7.63 -7.93
CA ARG A 339 16.78 -8.52 -9.05
C ARG A 339 17.87 -9.47 -8.57
N SER A 340 17.61 -10.77 -8.65
CA SER A 340 18.63 -11.81 -8.56
C SER A 340 19.52 -11.80 -9.81
N LYS A 341 20.33 -10.76 -9.99
CA LYS A 341 21.50 -10.77 -10.87
C LYS A 341 22.73 -10.39 -10.05
N PRO A 342 23.89 -11.02 -10.29
CA PRO A 342 25.12 -10.63 -9.62
C PRO A 342 25.40 -9.14 -9.85
N PRO A 343 25.99 -8.43 -8.88
CA PRO A 343 26.32 -7.02 -9.02
C PRO A 343 27.21 -6.80 -10.26
N PRO A 344 27.00 -5.70 -11.02
CA PRO A 344 27.86 -5.38 -12.15
C PRO A 344 29.29 -5.16 -11.65
N ASP A 345 30.27 -5.64 -12.42
CA ASP A 345 31.66 -5.40 -12.09
C ASP A 345 32.02 -3.90 -12.20
N ARG A 346 33.17 -3.56 -11.64
CA ARG A 346 33.69 -2.19 -11.60
C ARG A 346 33.86 -1.58 -12.99
N GLU A 347 34.18 -2.37 -14.02
CA GLU A 347 34.37 -1.86 -15.38
C GLU A 347 33.03 -1.47 -16.02
N GLU A 348 31.97 -2.26 -15.79
CA GLU A 348 30.62 -1.96 -16.28
C GLU A 348 30.03 -0.70 -15.61
N VAL A 349 30.31 -0.49 -14.33
CA VAL A 349 29.92 0.76 -13.62
C VAL A 349 30.68 1.96 -14.18
N LEU A 350 31.99 1.85 -14.42
CA LEU A 350 32.81 2.92 -14.97
C LEU A 350 32.44 3.27 -16.42
N ARG A 351 32.10 2.26 -17.23
CA ARG A 351 31.64 2.43 -18.62
C ARG A 351 30.31 3.20 -18.68
N ARG A 352 29.36 2.87 -17.79
CA ARG A 352 28.08 3.60 -17.69
C ARG A 352 28.27 5.04 -17.23
N ILE A 353 29.26 5.31 -16.38
CA ILE A 353 29.61 6.67 -15.96
C ILE A 353 30.26 7.46 -17.12
N SER A 354 31.11 6.84 -17.94
CA SER A 354 31.72 7.51 -19.10
C SER A 354 30.70 7.85 -20.19
N GLU A 355 29.75 6.95 -20.44
CA GLU A 355 28.65 7.18 -21.39
C GLU A 355 27.77 8.37 -20.98
N VAL A 356 27.51 8.54 -19.68
CA VAL A 356 26.80 9.71 -19.13
C VAL A 356 27.67 10.99 -19.19
N GLY A 357 28.99 10.84 -19.09
CA GLY A 357 29.96 11.93 -19.19
C GLY A 357 30.07 12.54 -20.59
N GLU A 358 29.99 11.74 -21.65
CA GLU A 358 30.01 12.24 -23.04
C GLU A 358 28.74 13.00 -23.40
N VAL A 359 27.57 12.54 -22.93
CA VAL A 359 26.29 13.22 -23.13
C VAL A 359 26.25 14.61 -22.47
N ARG A 360 26.99 14.81 -21.37
CA ARG A 360 27.04 16.10 -20.64
C ARG A 360 28.15 17.04 -21.07
N LYS A 361 29.24 16.56 -21.69
CA LYS A 361 30.22 17.45 -22.35
C LYS A 361 29.59 18.31 -23.45
N ALA A 362 28.50 17.84 -24.05
CA ALA A 362 27.68 18.59 -25.00
C ALA A 362 26.81 19.70 -24.36
N ALA A 363 26.68 19.75 -23.03
CA ALA A 363 25.67 20.57 -22.33
C ALA A 363 26.21 21.63 -21.35
N GLY A 364 27.53 21.87 -21.29
CA GLY A 364 28.11 22.94 -20.45
C GLY A 364 28.19 22.60 -18.94
N GLY A 365 29.39 22.72 -18.38
CA GLY A 365 29.77 22.10 -17.09
C GLY A 365 29.54 22.92 -15.81
N GLY A 366 29.99 22.31 -14.69
CA GLY A 366 30.19 22.95 -13.37
C GLY A 366 30.23 21.96 -12.20
N MET A 367 29.39 20.91 -12.23
CA MET A 367 29.17 20.03 -11.05
C MET A 367 30.18 18.87 -10.90
N LEU A 368 30.89 18.50 -11.97
CA LEU A 368 31.81 17.35 -11.96
C LEU A 368 33.13 17.65 -11.23
N GLU A 369 33.58 18.91 -11.24
CA GLU A 369 34.79 19.34 -10.51
C GLU A 369 34.61 19.24 -8.99
N ALA A 370 33.39 19.48 -8.48
CA ALA A 370 33.09 19.34 -7.06
C ALA A 370 33.06 17.86 -6.62
N VAL A 371 32.53 16.98 -7.47
CA VAL A 371 32.42 15.53 -7.18
C VAL A 371 33.80 14.85 -7.27
N LEU A 372 34.62 15.21 -8.26
CA LEU A 372 35.99 14.67 -8.37
C LEU A 372 36.89 15.11 -7.21
N LYS A 373 36.69 16.32 -6.68
CA LYS A 373 37.42 16.83 -5.50
C LYS A 373 37.03 16.09 -4.21
N MET A 374 35.76 15.70 -4.06
CA MET A 374 35.31 14.87 -2.93
C MET A 374 35.91 13.45 -2.94
N PHE A 375 36.13 12.85 -4.10
CA PHE A 375 36.72 11.51 -4.19
C PHE A 375 38.25 11.53 -4.00
N ALA A 376 38.95 12.57 -4.46
CA ALA A 376 40.40 12.70 -4.26
C ALA A 376 40.81 12.88 -2.77
N ASP A 377 39.96 13.51 -1.96
CA ASP A 377 40.23 13.72 -0.52
C ASP A 377 39.87 12.49 0.35
N GLY A 378 39.09 11.55 -0.17
CA GLY A 378 38.69 10.31 0.52
C GLY A 378 39.73 9.19 0.52
N GLU A 379 40.77 9.25 -0.33
CA GLU A 379 41.74 8.16 -0.52
C GLU A 379 42.88 8.09 0.52
N ARG A 380 42.95 8.98 1.52
CA ARG A 380 44.11 8.99 2.46
C ARG A 380 44.00 8.21 3.75
N ARG A 381 42.91 7.49 4.05
CA ARG A 381 42.82 6.75 5.33
C ARG A 381 42.12 5.40 5.24
N VAL A 382 42.75 4.42 4.62
CA VAL A 382 42.61 3.02 5.03
C VAL A 382 43.95 2.31 4.79
N ARG A 383 44.71 2.03 5.85
CA ARG A 383 45.76 0.98 5.85
C ARG A 383 45.18 -0.27 6.51
N PRO A 384 45.46 -1.47 5.98
CA PRO A 384 45.02 -2.73 6.58
C PRO A 384 45.91 -3.08 7.78
N ILE A 385 45.31 -3.55 8.88
CA ILE A 385 46.02 -4.33 9.90
C ILE A 385 45.47 -5.75 9.79
N LEU A 386 46.31 -6.63 9.27
CA LEU A 386 46.23 -8.07 9.43
C LEU A 386 46.66 -8.41 10.87
N GLY A 387 45.94 -9.35 11.50
CA GLY A 387 46.22 -9.87 12.84
C GLY A 387 45.03 -10.65 13.35
#